data_AF-A0A354TK60-F1
#
_entry.id   AF-A0A354TK60-F1
#
_cell.length_a   1.000
_cell.length_b   1.000
_cell.length_c   1.000
_cell.angle_alpha   90.00
_cell.angle_beta   90.00
_cell.angle_gamma   90.00
#
_symmetry.space_group_name_H-M   'P 1'
#
loop_
_entity.id
_entity.type
_entity.pdbx_description
1 polymer ?
#
loop_
_entity_poly.entity_id
_entity_poly.type
_entity_poly.pdbx_seq_one_letter_code
_entity_poly.pdbx_strand_id
1 'polypeptide(L)'
;MKSSILTFAFIFIASALSAQAPADDKARIIVDIKKVDVKEQPTPMFSAGNVADKRWRPKNWIEVDVEFEIKLPPEAGGRNGTFPAMQLNVYLPLQHMTKDGKRTVLQGSLDLVNIPASETCHALAYVSPATMKLITQKNTMTVSTDVQGWGVEVVIDAERRAHAASVGKDPWWEKSENFSIMTGAVLSKSLTPFSILWGDYDVQVKPR
;
A
#
# COMPACT_ATOMS: atom_id res chain seq x y z
N MET A 1 21.67 15.69 85.36
CA MET A 1 22.45 16.55 84.44
C MET A 1 22.72 15.78 83.15
N LYS A 2 22.28 16.35 82.01
CA LYS A 2 22.80 16.23 80.63
C LYS A 2 23.18 14.81 80.14
N SER A 3 22.35 14.16 79.31
CA SER A 3 22.26 14.31 77.83
C SER A 3 23.12 13.28 77.10
N SER A 4 22.48 12.46 76.24
CA SER A 4 22.86 12.26 74.84
C SER A 4 21.99 11.17 74.21
N ILE A 5 20.98 11.60 73.46
CA ILE A 5 20.18 10.77 72.54
C ILE A 5 20.98 10.70 71.23
N LEU A 6 21.31 9.49 70.77
CA LEU A 6 21.93 9.26 69.47
C LEU A 6 20.86 8.70 68.52
N THR A 7 20.35 9.54 67.62
CA THR A 7 19.39 9.15 66.59
C THR A 7 20.16 8.66 65.35
N PHE A 8 20.07 7.37 65.05
CA PHE A 8 20.56 6.82 63.77
C PHE A 8 19.50 7.04 62.68
N ALA A 9 19.80 7.91 61.71
CA ALA A 9 19.00 8.08 60.50
C ALA A 9 19.45 7.06 59.44
N PHE A 10 18.60 6.10 59.12
CA PHE A 10 18.77 5.21 57.96
C PHE A 10 18.25 5.92 56.70
N ILE A 11 19.15 6.26 55.78
CA ILE A 11 18.80 6.77 54.44
C ILE A 11 18.58 5.55 53.53
N PHE A 12 17.33 5.31 53.14
CA PHE A 12 16.97 4.40 52.05
C PHE A 12 17.33 5.06 50.70
N ILE A 13 18.35 4.56 50.01
CA ILE A 13 18.60 4.90 48.61
C ILE A 13 17.81 3.92 47.75
N ALA A 14 16.63 4.32 47.29
CA ALA A 14 15.86 3.58 46.30
C ALA A 14 16.50 3.80 44.91
N SER A 15 17.20 2.79 44.40
CA SER A 15 17.68 2.74 43.02
C SER A 15 16.48 2.52 42.09
N ALA A 16 15.85 3.59 41.61
CA ALA A 16 14.92 3.50 40.50
C ALA A 16 15.72 3.23 39.22
N LEU A 17 15.96 1.96 38.89
CA LEU A 17 16.21 1.58 37.50
C LEU A 17 14.90 1.82 36.75
N SER A 18 14.80 2.96 36.08
CA SER A 18 13.83 3.17 35.02
C SER A 18 14.14 2.17 33.91
N ALA A 19 13.36 1.08 33.85
CA ALA A 19 13.24 0.28 32.64
C ALA A 19 12.73 1.20 31.53
N GLN A 20 13.64 1.66 30.66
CA GLN A 20 13.25 2.27 29.40
C GLN A 20 12.48 1.19 28.64
N ALA A 21 11.17 1.40 28.48
CA ALA A 21 10.38 0.63 27.55
C ALA A 21 11.09 0.66 26.19
N PRO A 22 11.18 -0.47 25.46
CA PRO A 22 11.73 -0.44 24.10
C PRO A 22 10.97 0.61 23.32
N ALA A 23 11.71 1.59 22.78
CA ALA A 23 11.14 2.55 21.85
C ALA A 23 10.55 1.73 20.70
N ASP A 24 9.30 2.01 20.35
CA ASP A 24 8.66 1.36 19.23
C ASP A 24 9.32 1.88 17.94
N ASP A 25 10.39 1.21 17.50
CA ASP A 25 11.25 1.60 16.36
C ASP A 25 10.43 1.84 15.07
N LYS A 26 9.23 1.25 15.01
CA LYS A 26 8.33 1.37 13.88
C LYS A 26 7.60 2.71 13.82
N ALA A 27 7.47 3.42 14.95
CA ALA A 27 6.96 4.79 15.01
C ALA A 27 7.79 5.78 14.17
N ARG A 28 9.07 5.45 13.90
CA ARG A 28 10.04 6.32 13.19
C ARG A 28 10.20 6.03 11.71
N ILE A 29 9.46 5.06 11.17
CA ILE A 29 9.52 4.75 9.73
C ILE A 29 8.77 5.84 8.97
N ILE A 30 9.48 6.51 8.06
CA ILE A 30 8.89 7.51 7.19
C ILE A 30 8.70 6.89 5.81
N VAL A 31 7.48 6.96 5.29
CA VAL A 31 7.15 6.56 3.93
C VAL A 31 6.77 7.81 3.15
N ASP A 32 7.43 8.03 2.02
CA ASP A 32 7.21 9.19 1.16
C ASP A 32 6.69 8.72 -0.21
N ILE A 33 5.41 8.94 -0.48
CA ILE A 33 4.77 8.60 -1.76
C ILE A 33 5.08 9.71 -2.75
N LYS A 34 5.90 9.40 -3.76
CA LYS A 34 6.40 10.38 -4.73
C LYS A 34 5.41 10.62 -5.85
N LYS A 35 4.87 9.55 -6.40
CA LYS A 35 4.02 9.59 -7.58
C LYS A 35 3.06 8.40 -7.59
N VAL A 36 1.87 8.63 -8.11
CA VAL A 36 0.95 7.56 -8.48
C VAL A 36 0.54 7.80 -9.93
N ASP A 37 0.86 6.84 -10.79
CA ASP A 37 0.44 6.85 -12.19
C ASP A 37 -0.66 5.82 -12.40
N VAL A 38 -1.71 6.21 -13.14
CA VAL A 38 -2.83 5.32 -13.45
C VAL A 38 -3.04 5.36 -14.96
N LYS A 39 -2.88 4.22 -15.62
CA LYS A 39 -2.89 4.15 -17.09
C LYS A 39 -3.51 2.85 -17.61
N GLU A 40 -3.86 2.82 -18.90
CA GLU A 40 -4.20 1.56 -19.54
C GLU A 40 -2.93 0.74 -19.81
N GLN A 41 -2.99 -0.55 -19.49
CA GLN A 41 -1.95 -1.50 -19.83
C GLN A 41 -2.56 -2.67 -20.62
N PRO A 42 -2.19 -2.89 -21.90
CA PRO A 42 -2.72 -4.01 -22.66
C PRO A 42 -2.22 -5.34 -22.10
N THR A 43 -3.07 -6.37 -22.17
CA THR A 43 -2.67 -7.74 -21.82
C THR A 43 -1.44 -8.13 -22.64
N PRO A 44 -0.35 -8.62 -22.02
CA PRO A 44 0.87 -8.93 -22.73
C PRO A 44 0.65 -10.12 -23.68
N MET A 45 1.34 -10.08 -24.81
CA MET A 45 1.30 -11.14 -25.81
C MET A 45 2.56 -12.00 -25.69
N PHE A 46 2.39 -13.27 -25.36
CA PHE A 46 3.47 -14.25 -25.29
C PHE A 46 3.36 -15.24 -26.45
N SER A 47 4.51 -15.71 -26.93
CA SER A 47 4.60 -16.82 -27.88
C SER A 47 5.26 -18.00 -27.19
N ALA A 48 4.69 -19.19 -27.34
CA ALA A 48 5.23 -20.44 -26.81
C ALA A 48 5.11 -21.54 -27.89
N GLY A 49 6.13 -22.39 -27.99
CA GLY A 49 6.11 -23.55 -28.89
C GLY A 49 5.32 -24.72 -28.30
N ASN A 50 4.89 -25.66 -29.15
CA ASN A 50 4.18 -26.89 -28.77
C ASN A 50 2.85 -26.68 -28.02
N VAL A 51 2.13 -25.60 -28.31
CA VAL A 51 0.77 -25.31 -27.81
C VAL A 51 -0.14 -24.93 -28.97
N ALA A 52 -1.40 -25.37 -28.93
CA ALA A 52 -2.39 -24.95 -29.91
C ALA A 52 -2.76 -23.48 -29.71
N ASP A 53 -2.59 -22.68 -30.76
CA ASP A 53 -2.92 -21.26 -30.73
C ASP A 53 -4.39 -21.02 -30.37
N LYS A 54 -4.61 -20.02 -29.51
CA LYS A 54 -5.95 -19.51 -29.21
C LYS A 54 -6.16 -18.21 -29.97
N ARG A 55 -7.33 -18.05 -30.58
CA ARG A 55 -7.74 -16.75 -31.13
C ARG A 55 -8.27 -15.88 -30.00
N TRP A 56 -7.52 -14.85 -29.64
CA TRP A 56 -7.92 -13.88 -28.63
C TRP A 56 -7.43 -12.47 -29.02
N ARG A 57 -7.90 -11.46 -28.29
CA ARG A 57 -7.45 -10.07 -28.44
C ARG A 57 -7.03 -9.54 -27.08
N PRO A 58 -5.85 -8.91 -26.95
CA PRO A 58 -5.47 -8.19 -25.74
C PRO A 58 -6.55 -7.19 -25.32
N LYS A 59 -6.87 -7.21 -24.03
CA LYS A 59 -7.72 -6.21 -23.41
C LYS A 59 -6.88 -5.30 -22.52
N ASN A 60 -7.34 -4.07 -22.34
CA ASN A 60 -6.71 -3.13 -21.45
C ASN A 60 -7.07 -3.44 -19.99
N TRP A 61 -6.04 -3.50 -19.18
CA TRP A 61 -6.10 -3.46 -17.72
C TRP A 61 -5.93 -2.00 -17.28
N ILE A 62 -6.40 -1.68 -16.09
CA ILE A 62 -5.97 -0.44 -15.41
C ILE A 62 -4.74 -0.83 -14.60
N GLU A 63 -3.61 -0.20 -14.87
CA GLU A 63 -2.39 -0.29 -14.06
C GLU A 63 -2.33 0.92 -13.13
N VAL A 64 -1.98 0.66 -11.87
CA VAL A 64 -1.62 1.66 -10.87
C VAL A 64 -0.17 1.41 -10.50
N ASP A 65 0.69 2.41 -10.74
CA ASP A 65 2.09 2.41 -10.36
C ASP A 65 2.31 3.41 -9.23
N VAL A 66 2.62 2.91 -8.04
CA VAL A 66 2.89 3.72 -6.86
C VAL A 66 4.39 3.79 -6.66
N GLU A 67 4.98 4.96 -6.91
CA GLU A 67 6.38 5.28 -6.64
C GLU A 67 6.50 5.85 -5.24
N PHE A 68 7.40 5.28 -4.43
CA PHE A 68 7.62 5.71 -3.05
C PHE A 68 9.07 5.49 -2.59
N GLU A 69 9.44 6.12 -1.49
CA GLU A 69 10.69 5.88 -0.78
C GLU A 69 10.40 5.62 0.69
N ILE A 70 11.26 4.84 1.36
CA ILE A 70 11.22 4.68 2.81
C ILE A 70 12.51 5.17 3.46
N LYS A 71 12.38 5.74 4.66
CA LYS A 71 13.51 6.05 5.55
C LYS A 71 13.37 5.24 6.83
N LEU A 72 14.42 4.50 7.14
CA LEU A 72 14.52 3.70 8.35
C LEU A 72 15.42 4.38 9.37
N PRO A 73 15.13 4.19 10.67
CA PRO A 73 16.02 4.66 11.71
C PRO A 73 17.30 3.79 11.76
N PRO A 74 18.43 4.30 12.31
CA PRO A 74 19.71 3.57 12.37
C PRO A 74 19.62 2.16 12.97
N GLU A 75 18.81 2.00 14.00
CA GLU A 75 18.55 0.73 14.69
C GLU A 75 17.88 -0.33 13.80
N ALA A 76 17.13 0.10 12.77
CA ALA A 76 16.53 -0.75 11.75
C ALA A 76 17.40 -0.86 10.48
N GLY A 77 18.69 -0.54 10.56
CA GLY A 77 19.65 -0.59 9.44
C GLY A 77 19.82 0.72 8.67
N GLY A 78 19.04 1.76 8.99
CA GLY A 78 19.19 3.08 8.41
C GLY A 78 19.11 3.07 6.88
N ARG A 79 20.07 3.71 6.21
CA ARG A 79 20.09 3.83 4.75
C ARG A 79 20.34 2.51 4.01
N ASN A 80 20.98 1.53 4.65
CA ASN A 80 21.30 0.24 4.06
C ASN A 80 20.32 -0.86 4.51
N GLY A 81 19.28 -0.48 5.27
CA GLY A 81 18.32 -1.39 5.83
C GLY A 81 17.26 -1.83 4.82
N THR A 82 16.53 -2.86 5.19
CA THR A 82 15.35 -3.34 4.48
C THR A 82 14.21 -3.45 5.48
N PHE A 83 13.08 -2.84 5.16
CA PHE A 83 11.88 -2.94 5.97
C PHE A 83 11.15 -4.25 5.66
N PRO A 84 10.82 -5.08 6.67
CA PRO A 84 10.32 -6.43 6.42
C PRO A 84 8.98 -6.47 5.72
N ALA A 85 8.00 -5.67 6.14
CA ALA A 85 6.66 -5.72 5.56
C ALA A 85 5.83 -4.46 5.84
N MET A 86 5.06 -4.00 4.85
CA MET A 86 4.02 -2.98 5.00
C MET A 86 2.84 -3.29 4.09
N GLN A 87 1.67 -2.74 4.40
CA GLN A 87 0.49 -2.88 3.55
C GLN A 87 0.27 -1.61 2.74
N LEU A 88 0.12 -1.74 1.42
CA LEU A 88 -0.34 -0.68 0.53
C LEU A 88 -1.80 -0.94 0.16
N ASN A 89 -2.69 -0.02 0.52
CA ASN A 89 -4.08 -0.04 0.07
C ASN A 89 -4.25 0.92 -1.11
N VAL A 90 -4.94 0.46 -2.16
CA VAL A 90 -5.21 1.21 -3.38
C VAL A 90 -6.72 1.36 -3.56
N TYR A 91 -7.17 2.57 -3.87
CA TYR A 91 -8.56 2.95 -4.08
C TYR A 91 -8.72 3.64 -5.43
N LEU A 92 -9.60 3.12 -6.28
CA LEU A 92 -9.92 3.69 -7.59
C LEU A 92 -11.42 4.03 -7.66
N PRO A 93 -11.81 5.29 -7.39
CA PRO A 93 -13.18 5.74 -7.61
C PRO A 93 -13.46 5.77 -9.11
N LEU A 94 -14.56 5.14 -9.51
CA LEU A 94 -15.01 5.13 -10.90
C LEU A 94 -15.99 6.27 -11.16
N GLN A 95 -16.17 6.63 -12.43
CA GLN A 95 -17.27 7.52 -12.84
C GLN A 95 -18.65 6.86 -12.68
N HIS A 96 -18.67 5.52 -12.56
CA HIS A 96 -19.89 4.75 -12.32
C HIS A 96 -20.52 5.07 -10.96
N MET A 97 -21.84 5.30 -10.99
CA MET A 97 -22.68 5.44 -9.81
C MET A 97 -23.61 4.23 -9.71
N THR A 98 -23.72 3.67 -8.50
CA THR A 98 -24.71 2.65 -8.16
C THR A 98 -26.14 3.22 -8.22
N LYS A 99 -27.14 2.32 -8.25
CA LYS A 99 -28.56 2.73 -8.31
C LYS A 99 -29.00 3.55 -7.10
N ASP A 100 -28.38 3.33 -5.95
CA ASP A 100 -28.58 4.06 -4.70
C ASP A 100 -27.76 5.37 -4.63
N GLY A 101 -27.12 5.78 -5.73
CA GLY A 101 -26.44 7.07 -5.83
C GLY A 101 -25.06 7.11 -5.17
N LYS A 102 -24.50 5.97 -4.78
CA LYS A 102 -23.13 5.87 -4.27
C LYS A 102 -22.13 5.69 -5.39
N ARG A 103 -20.95 6.29 -5.27
CA ARG A 103 -19.87 6.09 -6.24
C ARG A 103 -19.21 4.73 -6.04
N THR A 104 -19.00 3.98 -7.10
CA THR A 104 -18.27 2.71 -7.02
C THR A 104 -16.78 2.98 -6.85
N VAL A 105 -16.17 2.34 -5.85
CA VAL A 105 -14.73 2.42 -5.59
C VAL A 105 -14.15 1.02 -5.64
N LEU A 106 -13.13 0.81 -6.46
CA LEU A 106 -12.39 -0.45 -6.48
C LEU A 106 -11.29 -0.39 -5.43
N GLN A 107 -11.20 -1.40 -4.59
CA GLN A 107 -10.17 -1.48 -3.56
C GLN A 107 -9.35 -2.76 -3.70
N GLY A 108 -8.07 -2.66 -3.39
CA GLY A 108 -7.22 -3.81 -3.09
C GLY A 108 -6.09 -3.45 -2.14
N SER A 109 -5.50 -4.49 -1.56
CA SER A 109 -4.42 -4.40 -0.59
C SER A 109 -3.26 -5.28 -1.07
N LEU A 110 -2.07 -4.69 -1.08
CA LEU A 110 -0.80 -5.33 -1.43
C LEU A 110 0.05 -5.44 -0.17
N ASP A 111 0.39 -6.66 0.22
CA ASP A 111 1.28 -6.92 1.35
C ASP A 111 2.72 -6.89 0.84
N LEU A 112 3.32 -5.70 0.83
CA LEU A 112 4.68 -5.46 0.36
C LEU A 112 5.68 -6.04 1.37
N VAL A 113 6.74 -6.68 0.88
CA VAL A 113 7.78 -7.29 1.71
C VAL A 113 9.17 -6.96 1.18
N ASN A 114 10.17 -7.04 2.07
CA ASN A 114 11.57 -6.79 1.73
C ASN A 114 11.78 -5.42 1.06
N ILE A 115 11.22 -4.36 1.66
CA ILE A 115 11.24 -3.02 1.08
C ILE A 115 12.59 -2.36 1.38
N PRO A 116 13.44 -2.09 0.38
CA PRO A 116 14.75 -1.50 0.59
C PRO A 116 14.66 -0.01 0.94
N ALA A 117 15.54 0.47 1.83
CA ALA A 117 15.61 1.87 2.19
C ALA A 117 16.50 2.68 1.25
N SER A 118 16.25 3.99 1.17
CA SER A 118 17.07 4.95 0.40
C SER A 118 17.16 4.71 -1.11
N GLU A 119 16.22 3.97 -1.68
CA GLU A 119 16.03 3.85 -3.12
C GLU A 119 14.56 4.01 -3.52
N THR A 120 14.34 4.38 -4.78
CA THR A 120 13.01 4.51 -5.36
C THR A 120 12.39 3.12 -5.52
N CYS A 121 11.27 2.92 -4.84
CA CYS A 121 10.50 1.68 -4.88
C CYS A 121 9.23 1.89 -5.71
N HIS A 122 8.81 0.84 -6.42
CA HIS A 122 7.52 0.82 -7.12
C HIS A 122 6.61 -0.29 -6.57
N ALA A 123 5.31 -0.05 -6.52
CA ALA A 123 4.32 -1.08 -6.28
C ALA A 123 3.27 -1.07 -7.38
N LEU A 124 3.19 -2.18 -8.12
CA LEU A 124 2.29 -2.33 -9.26
C LEU A 124 1.00 -3.06 -8.86
N ALA A 125 -0.12 -2.42 -9.12
CA ALA A 125 -1.46 -2.94 -8.88
C ALA A 125 -2.33 -2.83 -10.14
N TYR A 126 -3.31 -3.72 -10.26
CA TYR A 126 -4.07 -3.89 -11.50
C TYR A 126 -5.55 -4.12 -11.29
N VAL A 127 -6.38 -3.62 -12.19
CA VAL A 127 -7.79 -3.99 -12.30
C VAL A 127 -8.04 -4.74 -13.59
N SER A 128 -8.71 -5.89 -13.47
CA SER A 128 -9.00 -6.72 -14.63
C SER A 128 -10.08 -6.14 -15.55
N PRO A 129 -9.97 -6.36 -16.88
CA PRO A 129 -11.03 -6.00 -17.80
C PRO A 129 -12.37 -6.68 -17.47
N ALA A 130 -12.34 -7.86 -16.84
CA ALA A 130 -13.55 -8.57 -16.42
C ALA A 130 -14.25 -7.87 -15.24
N THR A 131 -13.46 -7.42 -14.25
CA THR A 131 -13.92 -6.60 -13.12
C THR A 131 -14.59 -5.33 -13.62
N MET A 132 -13.96 -4.65 -14.58
CA MET A 132 -14.53 -3.43 -15.15
C MET A 132 -15.80 -3.71 -15.95
N LYS A 133 -15.83 -4.77 -16.76
CA LYS A 133 -17.03 -5.17 -17.51
C LYS A 133 -18.20 -5.53 -16.60
N LEU A 134 -17.96 -6.15 -15.45
CA LEU A 134 -18.99 -6.45 -14.46
C LEU A 134 -19.71 -5.17 -14.01
N ILE A 135 -18.97 -4.07 -13.85
CA ILE A 135 -19.49 -2.80 -13.34
C ILE A 135 -20.09 -1.96 -14.47
N THR A 136 -19.31 -1.73 -15.53
CA THR A 136 -19.68 -0.76 -16.57
C THR A 136 -20.53 -1.37 -17.68
N GLN A 137 -20.59 -2.70 -17.77
CA GLN A 137 -21.20 -3.46 -18.87
C GLN A 137 -20.59 -3.13 -20.25
N LYS A 138 -19.42 -2.48 -20.28
CA LYS A 138 -18.67 -2.14 -21.50
C LYS A 138 -17.65 -3.22 -21.83
N ASN A 139 -17.30 -3.32 -23.12
CA ASN A 139 -16.26 -4.25 -23.61
C ASN A 139 -14.85 -3.63 -23.64
N THR A 140 -14.75 -2.31 -23.54
CA THR A 140 -13.52 -1.54 -23.56
C THR A 140 -13.49 -0.60 -22.37
N MET A 141 -12.30 -0.38 -21.84
CA MET A 141 -12.06 0.53 -20.72
C MET A 141 -11.03 1.57 -21.10
N THR A 142 -11.26 2.80 -20.65
CA THR A 142 -10.34 3.92 -20.81
C THR A 142 -10.24 4.65 -19.47
N VAL A 143 -9.03 4.74 -18.92
CA VAL A 143 -8.76 5.36 -17.62
C VAL A 143 -9.32 6.77 -17.56
N SER A 144 -9.06 7.59 -18.59
CA SER A 144 -9.50 8.99 -18.62
C SER A 144 -11.03 9.19 -18.60
N THR A 145 -11.81 8.18 -19.01
CA THR A 145 -13.27 8.28 -19.05
C THR A 145 -13.97 7.49 -17.96
N ASP A 146 -13.35 6.43 -17.44
CA ASP A 146 -14.01 5.50 -16.52
C ASP A 146 -13.48 5.62 -15.08
N VAL A 147 -12.26 6.10 -14.88
CA VAL A 147 -11.65 6.33 -13.56
C VAL A 147 -11.74 7.81 -13.23
N GLN A 148 -12.32 8.13 -12.06
CA GLN A 148 -12.45 9.52 -11.62
C GLN A 148 -11.17 10.05 -10.97
N GLY A 149 -10.38 9.18 -10.35
CA GLY A 149 -9.18 9.53 -9.62
C GLY A 149 -8.52 8.32 -9.00
N TRP A 150 -7.70 8.55 -7.99
CA TRP A 150 -7.05 7.51 -7.20
C TRP A 150 -6.81 7.97 -5.76
N GLY A 151 -6.68 7.00 -4.87
CA GLY A 151 -6.26 7.15 -3.50
C GLY A 151 -5.36 5.98 -3.12
N VAL A 152 -4.30 6.24 -2.36
CA VAL A 152 -3.41 5.21 -1.83
C VAL A 152 -3.06 5.52 -0.39
N GLU A 153 -2.86 4.49 0.42
CA GLU A 153 -2.32 4.60 1.77
C GLU A 153 -1.37 3.46 2.08
N VAL A 154 -0.37 3.77 2.90
CA VAL A 154 0.56 2.79 3.45
C VAL A 154 0.25 2.63 4.93
N VAL A 155 0.07 1.38 5.36
CA VAL A 155 -0.26 0.99 6.73
C VAL A 155 0.86 0.11 7.27
N ILE A 156 1.33 0.46 8.48
CA ILE A 156 2.32 -0.31 9.25
C ILE A 156 1.72 -0.51 10.65
N ASP A 157 1.61 -1.78 11.09
CA ASP A 157 1.00 -2.16 12.36
C ASP A 157 -0.39 -1.56 12.60
N ALA A 158 -1.25 -1.62 11.59
CA ALA A 158 -2.60 -1.05 11.59
C ALA A 158 -2.68 0.49 11.70
N GLU A 159 -1.55 1.20 11.68
CA GLU A 159 -1.50 2.66 11.63
C GLU A 159 -1.17 3.16 10.22
N ARG A 160 -1.95 4.12 9.71
CA ARG A 160 -1.62 4.81 8.45
C ARG A 160 -0.34 5.63 8.63
N ARG A 161 0.67 5.33 7.81
CA ARG A 161 1.98 6.00 7.80
C ARG A 161 2.13 7.01 6.68
N ALA A 162 1.46 6.80 5.56
CA ALA A 162 1.42 7.74 4.46
C ALA A 162 0.13 7.57 3.67
N HIS A 163 -0.29 8.63 2.98
CA HIS A 163 -1.34 8.56 1.98
C HIS A 163 -1.15 9.62 0.91
N ALA A 164 -1.74 9.36 -0.25
CA ALA A 164 -1.82 10.31 -1.35
C ALA A 164 -3.15 10.13 -2.08
N ALA A 165 -3.63 11.18 -2.72
CA ALA A 165 -4.84 11.15 -3.53
C ALA A 165 -4.70 12.08 -4.74
N SER A 166 -5.40 11.74 -5.83
CA SER A 166 -5.48 12.61 -7.00
C SER A 166 -6.44 13.78 -6.81
N VAL A 167 -7.34 13.68 -5.83
CA VAL A 167 -8.36 14.70 -5.52
C VAL A 167 -8.34 14.99 -4.03
N GLY A 168 -8.05 16.25 -3.68
CA GLY A 168 -7.92 16.68 -2.29
C GLY A 168 -6.66 16.13 -1.62
N LYS A 169 -6.46 16.51 -0.35
CA LYS A 169 -5.35 16.02 0.49
C LYS A 169 -5.80 15.01 1.55
N ASP A 170 -7.11 14.90 1.76
CA ASP A 170 -7.69 14.06 2.79
C ASP A 170 -7.93 12.64 2.26
N PRO A 171 -7.87 11.61 3.12
CA PRO A 171 -8.20 10.22 2.79
C PRO A 171 -9.70 10.07 2.53
N TRP A 172 -10.16 10.54 1.37
CA TRP A 172 -11.59 10.64 1.04
C TRP A 172 -12.32 9.30 1.11
N TRP A 173 -11.61 8.18 0.97
CA TRP A 173 -12.14 6.81 1.08
C TRP A 173 -12.68 6.46 2.47
N GLU A 174 -12.34 7.23 3.50
CA GLU A 174 -12.91 7.06 4.85
C GLU A 174 -14.39 7.43 4.93
N LYS A 175 -14.89 8.25 3.99
CA LYS A 175 -16.30 8.66 3.90
C LYS A 175 -17.16 7.56 3.27
N SER A 176 -17.09 6.37 3.84
CA SER A 176 -17.65 5.11 3.32
C SER A 176 -19.15 5.18 3.02
N GLU A 177 -19.89 6.10 3.65
CA GLU A 177 -21.30 6.34 3.40
C GLU A 177 -21.59 6.79 1.94
N ASN A 178 -20.63 7.49 1.30
CA ASN A 178 -20.76 8.00 -0.07
C ASN A 178 -20.32 6.99 -1.14
N PHE A 179 -19.75 5.85 -0.72
CA PHE A 179 -19.08 4.90 -1.60
C PHE A 179 -19.68 3.50 -1.51
N SER A 180 -19.72 2.84 -2.66
CA SER A 180 -19.91 1.40 -2.75
C SER A 180 -18.53 0.80 -3.04
N ILE A 181 -17.86 0.36 -1.97
CA ILE A 181 -16.49 -0.14 -2.05
C ILE A 181 -16.50 -1.63 -2.42
N MET A 182 -15.86 -1.97 -3.52
CA MET A 182 -15.67 -3.34 -3.97
C MET A 182 -14.26 -3.79 -3.63
N THR A 183 -14.14 -4.55 -2.55
CA THR A 183 -12.86 -5.09 -2.05
C THR A 183 -12.36 -6.23 -2.92
N GLY A 184 -11.04 -6.40 -2.99
CA GLY A 184 -10.39 -7.43 -3.80
C GLY A 184 -10.44 -7.19 -5.32
N ALA A 185 -10.89 -6.00 -5.74
CA ALA A 185 -11.02 -5.62 -7.15
C ALA A 185 -9.70 -5.18 -7.77
N VAL A 186 -8.80 -4.62 -6.95
CA VAL A 186 -7.43 -4.27 -7.33
C VAL A 186 -6.51 -5.41 -6.90
N LEU A 187 -5.70 -5.88 -7.84
CA LEU A 187 -4.87 -7.08 -7.74
C LEU A 187 -3.38 -6.71 -7.74
N SER A 188 -2.55 -7.43 -7.00
CA SER A 188 -1.10 -7.33 -7.15
C SER A 188 -0.65 -7.86 -8.52
N LYS A 189 0.48 -7.38 -9.03
CA LYS A 189 1.10 -7.89 -10.27
C LYS A 189 1.18 -9.43 -10.33
N SER A 190 1.50 -10.08 -9.21
CA SER A 190 1.59 -11.55 -9.09
C SER A 190 0.29 -12.30 -9.43
N LEU A 191 -0.87 -11.65 -9.32
CA LEU A 191 -2.19 -12.25 -9.61
C LEU A 191 -2.69 -11.94 -11.02
N THR A 192 -1.80 -11.49 -11.91
CA THR A 192 -2.16 -11.00 -13.24
C THR A 192 -1.30 -11.62 -14.34
N PRO A 193 -1.67 -11.46 -15.61
CA PRO A 193 -0.82 -11.83 -16.74
C PRO A 193 0.52 -11.08 -16.80
N PHE A 194 0.70 -10.02 -15.99
CA PHE A 194 1.93 -9.23 -15.93
C PHE A 194 2.97 -9.78 -14.95
N SER A 195 2.65 -10.85 -14.21
CA SER A 195 3.50 -11.43 -13.16
C SER A 195 4.94 -11.75 -13.59
N ILE A 196 5.17 -12.03 -14.87
CA ILE A 196 6.49 -12.37 -15.43
C ILE A 196 7.26 -11.18 -16.02
N LEU A 197 6.68 -9.98 -15.99
CA LEU A 197 7.24 -8.80 -16.63
C LEU A 197 8.02 -7.93 -15.64
N TRP A 198 8.88 -7.06 -16.20
CA TRP A 198 9.61 -5.99 -15.51
C TRP A 198 10.53 -6.41 -14.36
N GLY A 199 10.83 -7.71 -14.21
CA GLY A 199 11.85 -8.20 -13.28
C GLY A 199 11.64 -7.66 -11.86
N ASP A 200 12.63 -6.92 -11.39
CA ASP A 200 12.78 -6.30 -10.07
C ASP A 200 12.28 -4.85 -9.99
N TYR A 201 11.51 -4.38 -10.99
CA TYR A 201 10.96 -3.02 -10.99
C TYR A 201 10.10 -2.71 -9.76
N ASP A 202 9.17 -3.61 -9.41
CA ASP A 202 8.28 -3.46 -8.27
C ASP A 202 8.71 -4.29 -7.06
N VAL A 203 8.44 -3.77 -5.87
CA VAL A 203 8.75 -4.43 -4.61
C VAL A 203 7.93 -5.70 -4.47
N GLN A 204 8.53 -6.71 -3.84
CA GLN A 204 7.91 -8.02 -3.68
C GLN A 204 6.58 -7.91 -2.92
N VAL A 205 5.57 -8.62 -3.42
CA VAL A 205 4.31 -8.83 -2.73
C VAL A 205 4.29 -10.23 -2.15
N LYS A 206 3.91 -10.37 -0.87
CA LYS A 206 3.77 -11.67 -0.21
C LYS A 206 2.85 -12.58 -1.04
N PRO A 207 3.27 -13.82 -1.36
CA PRO A 207 2.38 -14.79 -1.98
C PRO A 207 1.16 -15.06 -1.10
N ARG A 208 -0.02 -15.19 -1.71
CA ARG A 208 -1.25 -15.59 -1.02
C ARG A 208 -1.33 -17.11 -0.88
#